data_AF-A0A2K8T530-F1
#
_entry.id   AF-A0A2K8T530-F1
#
_cell.length_a   1.000
_cell.length_b   1.000
_cell.length_c   1.000
_cell.angle_alpha   90.00
_cell.angle_beta   90.00
_cell.angle_gamma   90.00
#
_symmetry.space_group_name_H-M   'P 1'
#
loop_
_entity.id
_entity.type
_entity.pdbx_description
1 polymer ?
#
loop_
_entity_poly.entity_id
_entity_poly.type
_entity_poly.pdbx_seq_one_letter_code
_entity_poly.pdbx_strand_id
1 'polypeptide(L)' 'MSPEWLQHIYYAAASCSDELILELLKQIPSDNSQVFKVLRDLANNYQFEKIMELTKTNVE' A
#
# COMPACT_ATOMS: atom_id res chain seq x y z
N MET A 1 -0.28 -12.10 -0.97
CA MET A 1 0.36 -10.93 -1.63
C MET A 1 1.82 -11.28 -1.85
N SER A 2 2.41 -10.93 -3.00
CA SER A 2 3.85 -11.13 -3.19
C SER A 2 4.62 -10.15 -2.31
N PRO A 3 5.73 -10.58 -1.68
CA PRO A 3 6.55 -9.71 -0.81
C PRO A 3 7.09 -8.49 -1.57
N GLU A 4 7.39 -8.64 -2.86
CA GLU A 4 7.84 -7.55 -3.73
C GLU A 4 6.79 -6.43 -3.84
N TRP A 5 5.52 -6.78 -4.01
CA TRP A 5 4.45 -5.78 -4.12
C TRP A 5 4.26 -4.99 -2.81
N LEU A 6 4.37 -5.67 -1.66
CA LEU A 6 4.33 -5.00 -0.35
C LEU A 6 5.52 -4.04 -0.20
N GLN A 7 6.72 -4.43 -0.64
CA GLN A 7 7.87 -3.54 -0.69
C GLN A 7 7.61 -2.32 -1.57
N HIS A 8 7.02 -2.49 -2.75
CA HIS A 8 6.70 -1.35 -3.62
C HIS A 8 5.71 -0.37 -2.97
N ILE A 9 4.68 -0.86 -2.28
CA ILE A 9 3.74 0.01 -1.54
C ILE A 9 4.45 0.69 -0.36
N TYR A 10 5.31 -0.03 0.37
CA TYR A 10 6.11 0.54 1.45
C TYR A 10 7.01 1.67 0.93
N TYR A 11 7.72 1.45 -0.18
CA TYR A 11 8.58 2.46 -0.80
C TYR A 11 7.79 3.66 -1.30
N ALA A 12 6.62 3.42 -1.90
CA ALA A 12 5.72 4.48 -2.35
C ALA A 12 5.26 5.36 -1.19
N ALA A 13 4.86 4.74 -0.07
CA ALA A 13 4.48 5.44 1.15
C ALA A 13 5.67 6.17 1.80
N ALA A 14 6.85 5.54 1.85
CA ALA A 14 8.08 6.17 2.34
C ALA A 14 8.49 7.39 1.49
N SER A 15 8.16 7.36 0.19
CA SER A 15 8.38 8.46 -0.75
C SER A 15 7.23 9.47 -0.75
N CYS A 16 6.25 9.36 0.17
CA CYS A 16 5.03 10.17 0.22
C CYS A 16 4.32 10.30 -1.14
N SER A 17 4.33 9.24 -1.94
CA SER A 17 3.81 9.24 -3.30
C SER A 17 2.49 8.48 -3.36
N ASP A 18 1.36 9.17 -3.14
CA ASP A 18 0.02 8.58 -3.23
C ASP A 18 -0.29 8.06 -4.65
N GLU A 19 0.18 8.76 -5.68
CA GLU A 19 0.03 8.35 -7.08
C GLU A 19 0.62 6.95 -7.31
N LEU A 20 1.83 6.72 -6.81
CA LEU A 20 2.53 5.44 -6.97
C LEU A 20 1.83 4.31 -6.19
N ILE A 21 1.27 4.63 -5.02
CA ILE A 21 0.43 3.69 -4.25
C ILE A 21 -0.82 3.32 -5.06
N LEU A 22 -1.53 4.31 -5.60
CA LEU A 22 -2.74 4.09 -6.40
C LEU A 22 -2.46 3.32 -7.70
N GLU A 23 -1.33 3.58 -8.34
CA GLU A 23 -0.83 2.81 -9.50
C GLU A 23 -0.60 1.34 -9.14
N LEU A 24 0.12 1.07 -8.04
CA LEU A 24 0.38 -0.28 -7.56
C LEU A 24 -0.91 -1.02 -7.17
N LEU A 25 -1.89 -0.32 -6.61
CA LEU A 25 -3.21 -0.86 -6.30
C LEU A 25 -4.01 -1.20 -7.56
N LYS A 26 -3.84 -0.46 -8.68
CA LYS A 26 -4.47 -0.77 -9.97
C LYS A 26 -3.85 -1.98 -10.68
N GLN A 27 -2.56 -2.26 -10.44
CA GLN A 27 -1.86 -3.38 -11.07
C GLN A 27 -2.30 -4.75 -10.55
N ILE A 28 -2.93 -4.82 -9.38
CA ILE A 28 -3.47 -6.08 -8.85
C ILE A 28 -4.99 -6.10 -9.04
N PRO A 29 -5.53 -6.97 -9.90
CA PRO A 29 -6.98 -7.08 -10.15
C PRO A 29 -7.76 -7.78 -9.02
N SER A 30 -7.25 -7.77 -7.78
CA SER A 30 -7.97 -8.28 -6.61
C SER A 30 -8.89 -7.21 -6.04
N ASP A 31 -9.89 -6.84 -6.84
CA ASP A 31 -10.89 -5.79 -6.58
C ASP A 31 -11.66 -5.97 -5.25
N ASN A 32 -11.58 -7.14 -4.62
CA ASN A 32 -12.30 -7.48 -3.39
C ASN A 32 -11.44 -7.71 -2.14
N SER A 33 -10.12 -7.50 -2.15
CA SER A 33 -9.38 -7.57 -0.89
C SER A 33 -9.62 -6.29 -0.08
N GLN A 34 -10.15 -6.44 1.13
CA GLN A 34 -10.36 -5.33 2.07
C GLN A 34 -9.08 -4.51 2.28
N VAL A 35 -7.91 -5.14 2.14
CA VAL A 35 -6.59 -4.49 2.17
C VAL A 35 -6.45 -3.42 1.07
N PHE A 36 -6.90 -3.65 -0.16
CA PHE A 36 -6.81 -2.63 -1.24
C PHE A 36 -7.68 -1.41 -0.93
N LYS A 37 -8.89 -1.63 -0.39
CA LYS A 37 -9.75 -0.53 0.06
C LYS A 37 -9.09 0.28 1.17
N VAL A 38 -8.52 -0.39 2.17
CA VAL A 38 -7.83 0.26 3.28
C VAL A 38 -6.61 1.03 2.76
N LEU A 39 -5.75 0.43 1.94
CA LEU A 39 -4.57 1.11 1.38
C LEU A 39 -4.93 2.32 0.53
N ARG A 40 -5.99 2.21 -0.29
CA ARG A 40 -6.51 3.33 -1.09
C ARG A 40 -7.02 4.46 -0.20
N ASP A 41 -7.81 4.13 0.82
CA ASP A 41 -8.35 5.12 1.75
C ASP A 41 -7.23 5.83 2.52
N LEU A 42 -6.26 5.07 3.01
CA LEU A 42 -5.08 5.62 3.67
C LEU A 42 -4.27 6.53 2.73
N ALA A 43 -4.09 6.14 1.46
CA ALA A 43 -3.36 6.96 0.50
C ALA A 43 -4.10 8.28 0.20
N ASN A 44 -5.43 8.24 0.06
CA ASN A 44 -6.26 9.44 -0.12
C ASN A 44 -6.26 10.34 1.12
N ASN A 45 -6.12 9.76 2.31
CA ASN A 45 -6.03 10.49 3.58
C ASN A 45 -4.59 10.89 3.95
N TYR A 46 -3.62 10.76 3.03
CA TYR A 46 -2.20 11.03 3.27
C TYR A 46 -1.63 10.28 4.49
N GLN A 47 -2.22 9.12 4.84
CA GLN A 47 -1.84 8.28 5.98
C GLN A 47 -0.71 7.32 5.59
N PHE A 48 0.40 7.84 5.07
CA PHE A 48 1.53 7.03 4.60
C PHE A 48 2.18 6.22 5.71
N GLU A 49 2.28 6.75 6.94
CA GLU A 49 2.80 6.02 8.10
C GLU A 49 2.04 4.70 8.34
N LYS A 50 0.70 4.74 8.30
CA LYS A 50 -0.13 3.54 8.49
C LYS A 50 0.06 2.54 7.35
N ILE A 51 0.26 3.03 6.12
CA ILE A 51 0.55 2.17 4.97
C ILE A 51 1.90 1.48 5.17
N MET A 52 2.90 2.21 5.63
CA MET A 52 4.22 1.65 5.95
C MET A 52 4.11 0.61 7.06
N GLU A 53 3.35 0.87 8.13
CA GLU A 53 3.14 -0.12 9.20
C GLU A 53 2.42 -1.38 8.69
N LEU A 54 1.37 -1.23 7.87
CA LEU A 54 0.62 -2.36 7.31
C LEU A 54 1.45 -3.20 6.32
N THR A 55 2.38 -2.57 5.61
CA THR A 55 3.22 -3.23 4.60
C THR A 55 4.53 -3.76 5.16
N LYS A 56 4.95 -3.25 6.33
CA LYS A 56 6.01 -3.80 7.15
C LYS A 56 5.49 -5.08 7.81
N THR A 57 5.35 -6.14 7.00
CA THR A 57 4.97 -7.47 7.44
C THR A 57 5.79 -7.83 8.68
N ASN A 58 5.08 -8.06 9.80
CA ASN A 58 5.56 -8.64 11.06
C ASN A 58 6.76 -9.58 10.82
N VAL A 59 7.98 -9.07 11.01
CA VAL A 59 9.12 -9.90 11.41
C VAL A 59 9.20 -9.68 12.91
N GLU A 60 8.44 -10.50 13.64
CA GLU A 60 8.75 -10.88 15.02
C GLU A 60 9.13 -12.36 15.01
#